data_AF-A0A7K3YE41-F1
#
_entry.id   AF-A0A7K3YE41-F1
#
_cell.length_a   1.000
_cell.length_b   1.000
_cell.length_c   1.000
_cell.angle_alpha   90.00
_cell.angle_beta   90.00
_cell.angle_gamma   90.00
#
_symmetry.space_group_name_H-M   'P 1'
#
loop_
_entity.id
_entity.type
_entity.pdbx_description
1 polymer ?
#
loop_
_entity_poly.entity_id
_entity_poly.type
_entity_poly.pdbx_seq_one_letter_code
_entity_poly.pdbx_strand_id
1 'polypeptide(L)'
;KSCSVPFPAKGWFPTTPIETVAENLALNLHTLVYLDIQNDRYMRIPEAIAVLEEMAQKRGIEPPALYVGVARAGSERPVVRAGTGAVLKEVDFGPPLHILAVPADLHPMEREYLETFAGL
;
A
#
# COMPACT_ATOMS: atom_id res chain seq x y z
N LYS A 1 -11.63 7.54 2.12
CA LYS A 1 -12.30 6.25 1.78
C LYS A 1 -11.25 5.13 1.73
N SER A 2 -11.58 3.87 2.02
CA SER A 2 -10.67 2.75 1.73
C SER A 2 -10.89 2.21 0.31
N CYS A 3 -9.93 1.44 -0.22
CA CYS A 3 -10.07 0.73 -1.50
C CYS A 3 -9.43 -0.67 -1.43
N SER A 4 -9.64 -1.47 -2.48
CA SER A 4 -9.02 -2.78 -2.64
C SER A 4 -8.25 -2.84 -3.96
N VAL A 5 -7.03 -3.35 -3.95
CA VAL A 5 -6.23 -3.59 -5.16
C VAL A 5 -6.45 -5.03 -5.62
N PRO A 6 -7.15 -5.26 -6.74
CA PRO A 6 -7.39 -6.59 -7.28
C PRO A 6 -6.18 -7.09 -8.09
N PHE A 7 -6.04 -8.41 -8.23
CA PHE A 7 -5.09 -8.95 -9.19
C PHE A 7 -5.48 -8.57 -10.63
N PRO A 8 -4.57 -8.01 -11.44
CA PRO A 8 -4.84 -7.77 -12.85
C PRO A 8 -5.14 -9.07 -13.61
N ALA A 9 -6.04 -8.99 -14.60
CA ALA A 9 -6.37 -10.09 -15.49
C ALA A 9 -6.29 -9.66 -16.96
N LYS A 10 -6.25 -10.63 -17.87
CA LYS A 10 -6.15 -10.34 -19.32
C LYS A 10 -7.34 -9.49 -19.77
N GLY A 11 -7.06 -8.30 -20.30
CA GLY A 11 -8.08 -7.35 -20.75
C GLY A 11 -8.83 -6.64 -19.61
N TRP A 12 -8.43 -6.84 -18.35
CA TRP A 12 -9.05 -6.19 -17.19
C TRP A 12 -7.99 -5.67 -16.21
N PHE A 13 -7.85 -4.35 -16.19
CA PHE A 13 -6.91 -3.64 -15.33
C PHE A 13 -7.62 -2.42 -14.73
N PRO A 14 -8.38 -2.59 -13.64
CA PRO A 14 -9.12 -1.48 -13.05
C PRO A 14 -8.15 -0.46 -12.47
N THR A 15 -8.56 0.80 -12.47
CA THR A 15 -7.73 1.95 -12.02
C THR A 15 -8.40 2.72 -10.88
N THR A 16 -9.62 2.34 -10.50
CA THR A 16 -10.34 2.92 -9.35
C THR A 16 -9.55 2.92 -8.03
N PRO A 17 -8.70 1.93 -7.71
CA PRO A 17 -7.92 1.96 -6.47
C PRO A 17 -6.97 3.16 -6.40
N ILE A 18 -6.22 3.45 -7.48
CA ILE A 18 -5.30 4.60 -7.49
C ILE A 18 -6.07 5.93 -7.53
N GLU A 19 -7.21 5.99 -8.22
CA GLU A 19 -8.08 7.18 -8.21
C GLU A 19 -8.57 7.47 -6.79
N THR A 20 -8.98 6.44 -6.04
CA THR A 20 -9.41 6.58 -4.63
C THR A 20 -8.26 7.08 -3.75
N VAL A 21 -7.05 6.55 -3.94
CA VAL A 21 -5.86 7.00 -3.20
C VAL A 21 -5.55 8.47 -3.52
N ALA A 22 -5.56 8.85 -4.79
CA ALA A 22 -5.31 10.22 -5.22
C ALA A 22 -6.36 11.20 -4.70
N GLU A 23 -7.65 10.83 -4.72
CA GLU A 23 -8.73 11.62 -4.14
C GLU A 23 -8.54 11.85 -2.63
N ASN A 24 -8.16 10.81 -1.88
CA ASN A 24 -7.92 10.96 -0.45
C ASN A 24 -6.70 11.84 -0.18
N LEU A 25 -5.59 11.66 -0.91
CA LEU A 25 -4.40 12.49 -0.78
C LEU A 25 -4.70 13.96 -1.07
N ALA A 26 -5.52 14.26 -2.10
CA ALA A 26 -5.96 15.62 -2.41
C ALA A 26 -6.78 16.27 -1.28
N LEU A 27 -7.39 15.46 -0.41
CA LEU A 27 -8.13 15.90 0.77
C LEU A 27 -7.32 15.79 2.07
N ASN A 28 -6.02 15.51 1.97
CA ASN A 28 -5.12 15.24 3.09
C ASN A 28 -5.61 14.10 4.01
N LEU A 29 -6.09 13.01 3.42
CA LEU A 29 -6.60 11.83 4.13
C LEU A 29 -5.75 10.61 3.83
N HIS A 30 -5.48 9.81 4.86
CA HIS A 30 -4.84 8.51 4.70
C HIS A 30 -5.77 7.52 4.01
N THR A 31 -5.19 6.59 3.27
CA THR A 31 -5.93 5.53 2.58
C THR A 31 -5.53 4.16 3.11
N LEU A 32 -6.50 3.41 3.63
CA LEU A 32 -6.31 1.98 3.85
C LEU A 32 -6.59 1.23 2.55
N VAL A 33 -5.64 0.40 2.14
CA VAL A 33 -5.66 -0.35 0.89
C VAL A 33 -5.64 -1.84 1.17
N TYR A 34 -6.78 -2.49 0.95
CA TYR A 34 -6.91 -3.94 1.06
C TYR A 34 -6.27 -4.62 -0.14
N LEU A 35 -5.66 -5.78 0.09
CA LEU A 35 -4.95 -6.54 -0.94
C LEU A 35 -5.77 -7.77 -1.31
N ASP A 36 -5.83 -8.08 -2.61
CA ASP A 36 -6.67 -9.16 -3.12
C ASP A 36 -6.31 -10.53 -2.53
N ILE A 37 -7.34 -11.36 -2.36
CA ILE A 37 -7.22 -12.74 -1.91
C ILE A 37 -8.06 -13.59 -2.85
N GLN A 38 -7.41 -14.56 -3.50
CA GLN A 38 -8.04 -15.58 -4.32
C GLN A 38 -7.61 -16.93 -3.79
N ASN A 39 -8.47 -17.95 -3.79
CA ASN A 39 -8.20 -19.34 -3.36
C ASN A 39 -6.88 -19.53 -2.55
N ASP A 40 -5.77 -19.84 -3.23
CA ASP A 40 -4.45 -20.07 -2.61
C ASP A 40 -3.40 -18.97 -2.91
N ARG A 41 -3.84 -17.80 -3.40
CA ARG A 41 -3.00 -16.66 -3.77
C ARG A 41 -3.41 -15.41 -2.99
N TYR A 42 -2.45 -14.91 -2.21
CA TYR A 42 -2.58 -13.71 -1.40
C TYR A 42 -1.69 -12.62 -1.97
N MET A 43 -2.25 -11.47 -2.32
CA MET A 43 -1.48 -10.37 -2.85
C MET A 43 -0.51 -9.85 -1.78
N ARG A 44 0.76 -9.72 -2.14
CA ARG A 44 1.81 -9.22 -1.25
C ARG A 44 2.02 -7.71 -1.46
N ILE A 45 2.59 -7.02 -0.48
CA ILE A 45 2.86 -5.58 -0.54
C ILE A 45 3.67 -5.17 -1.78
N PRO A 46 4.80 -5.83 -2.13
CA PRO A 46 5.55 -5.47 -3.33
C PRO A 46 4.72 -5.52 -4.62
N GLU A 47 3.87 -6.54 -4.74
CA GLU A 47 2.98 -6.73 -5.88
C GLU A 47 1.88 -5.66 -5.92
N ALA A 48 1.25 -5.37 -4.78
CA ALA A 48 0.23 -4.33 -4.67
C ALA A 48 0.77 -2.94 -5.05
N ILE A 49 1.98 -2.60 -4.59
CA ILE A 49 2.64 -1.34 -4.94
C ILE A 49 2.93 -1.29 -6.44
N ALA A 50 3.45 -2.38 -7.03
CA ALA A 50 3.71 -2.43 -8.47
C ALA A 50 2.43 -2.22 -9.29
N VAL A 51 1.32 -2.86 -8.89
CA VAL A 51 0.02 -2.69 -9.54
C VAL A 51 -0.50 -1.25 -9.40
N LEU A 52 -0.41 -0.66 -8.21
CA LEU A 52 -0.84 0.73 -7.98
C LEU A 52 -0.04 1.74 -8.80
N GLU A 53 1.28 1.57 -8.87
CA GLU A 53 2.13 2.45 -9.68
C GLU A 53 1.85 2.30 -11.19
N GLU A 54 1.58 1.09 -11.67
CA GLU A 54 1.15 0.88 -13.06
C GLU A 54 -0.23 1.52 -13.33
N MET A 55 -1.16 1.44 -12.36
CA MET A 55 -2.45 2.15 -12.46
C MET A 55 -2.24 3.67 -12.53
N ALA A 56 -1.33 4.21 -11.70
CA ALA A 56 -0.98 5.63 -11.68
C ALA A 56 -0.44 6.08 -13.04
N GLN A 57 0.52 5.32 -13.58
CA GLN A 57 1.09 5.56 -14.91
C GLN A 57 0.02 5.58 -16.01
N LYS A 58 -0.88 4.59 -16.03
CA LYS A 58 -1.97 4.50 -17.03
C LYS A 58 -2.95 5.67 -16.95
N ARG A 59 -3.12 6.27 -15.77
CA ARG A 59 -4.00 7.42 -15.56
C ARG A 59 -3.28 8.77 -15.65
N GLY A 60 -1.96 8.79 -15.79
CA GLY A 60 -1.17 10.02 -15.74
C GLY A 60 -1.23 10.70 -14.37
N ILE A 61 -1.33 9.91 -13.30
CA ILE A 61 -1.34 10.36 -11.91
C ILE A 61 0.04 10.07 -11.30
N GLU A 62 0.52 10.97 -10.44
CA GLU A 62 1.75 10.72 -9.68
C GLU A 62 1.51 9.59 -8.66
N PRO A 63 2.35 8.55 -8.63
CA PRO A 63 2.22 7.50 -7.63
C PRO A 63 2.46 8.06 -6.21
N PRO A 64 1.87 7.45 -5.18
CA PRO A 64 2.13 7.82 -3.80
C PRO A 64 3.63 7.83 -3.46
N ALA A 65 4.09 8.90 -2.82
CA ALA A 65 5.49 9.04 -2.42
C ALA A 65 5.86 8.13 -1.21
N LEU A 66 4.88 7.81 -0.37
CA LEU A 66 5.05 7.08 0.86
C LEU A 66 4.00 5.99 0.99
N TYR A 67 4.45 4.83 1.46
CA TYR A 67 3.63 3.66 1.76
C TYR A 67 3.97 3.12 3.14
N VAL A 68 3.00 2.49 3.78
CA VAL A 68 3.18 1.72 5.02
C VAL A 68 2.67 0.30 4.78
N GLY A 69 3.57 -0.65 4.71
CA GLY A 69 3.27 -2.07 4.60
C GLY A 69 3.16 -2.72 5.97
N VAL A 70 2.10 -3.47 6.20
CA VAL A 70 1.90 -4.24 7.43
C VAL A 70 1.61 -5.70 7.08
N ALA A 71 2.39 -6.61 7.66
CA ALA A 71 2.22 -8.04 7.51
C ALA A 71 1.88 -8.69 8.86
N ARG A 72 0.91 -9.60 8.85
CA ARG A 72 0.46 -10.40 10.00
C ARG A 72 0.12 -9.54 11.22
N ALA A 73 -0.63 -8.46 11.00
CA ALA A 73 -1.17 -7.64 12.09
C ALA A 73 -1.92 -8.50 13.11
N GLY A 74 -1.65 -8.29 14.41
CA GLY A 74 -2.24 -9.07 15.50
C GLY A 74 -1.55 -10.41 15.78
N SER A 75 -0.55 -10.82 14.99
CA SER A 75 0.29 -11.98 15.32
C SER A 75 1.35 -11.66 16.37
N GLU A 76 2.05 -12.67 16.89
CA GLU A 76 3.21 -12.48 17.78
C GLU A 76 4.42 -11.84 17.09
N ARG A 77 4.46 -11.89 15.75
CA ARG A 77 5.59 -11.40 14.94
C ARG A 77 5.10 -10.63 13.71
N PRO A 78 4.43 -9.47 13.91
CA PRO A 78 4.03 -8.61 12.82
C PRO A 78 5.28 -7.95 12.21
N VAL A 79 5.21 -7.61 10.92
CA VAL A 79 6.24 -6.79 10.26
C VAL A 79 5.57 -5.51 9.76
N VAL A 80 6.13 -4.37 10.16
CA VAL A 80 5.69 -3.04 9.73
C VAL A 80 6.89 -2.36 9.07
N ARG A 81 6.71 -1.83 7.86
CA ARG A 81 7.72 -1.01 7.19
C ARG A 81 7.08 0.18 6.48
N ALA A 82 7.73 1.33 6.56
CA ALA A 82 7.33 2.55 5.89
C ALA A 82 8.44 3.05 4.97
N GLY A 83 8.08 3.68 3.86
CA GLY A 83 9.06 4.16 2.88
C GLY A 83 8.47 4.31 1.48
N THR A 84 9.34 4.59 0.51
CA THR A 84 8.95 4.70 -0.90
C THR A 84 8.53 3.35 -1.47
N GLY A 85 7.81 3.37 -2.59
CA GLY A 85 7.45 2.14 -3.30
C GLY A 85 8.67 1.29 -3.67
N ALA A 86 9.79 1.94 -4.04
CA ALA A 86 11.05 1.26 -4.31
C ALA A 86 11.63 0.55 -3.07
N VAL A 87 11.60 1.18 -1.90
CA VAL A 87 12.09 0.56 -0.65
C VAL A 87 11.21 -0.63 -0.28
N LEU A 88 9.88 -0.45 -0.25
CA LEU A 88 8.97 -1.50 0.23
C LEU A 88 8.91 -2.71 -0.69
N LYS A 89 9.20 -2.55 -1.99
CA LYS A 89 9.27 -3.69 -2.91
C LYS A 89 10.42 -4.66 -2.60
N GLU A 90 11.48 -4.17 -1.96
CA GLU A 90 12.66 -4.97 -1.60
C GLU A 90 12.58 -5.56 -0.18
N VAL A 91 11.57 -5.19 0.61
CA VAL A 91 11.39 -5.70 1.97
C VAL A 91 10.84 -7.12 1.96
N ASP A 92 11.47 -8.02 2.72
CA ASP A 92 10.85 -9.30 3.09
C ASP A 92 9.84 -9.10 4.22
N PHE A 93 8.57 -8.98 3.84
CA PHE A 93 7.46 -8.94 4.77
C PHE A 93 7.11 -10.31 5.35
N GLY A 94 7.67 -11.40 4.81
CA GLY A 94 7.33 -12.77 5.15
C GLY A 94 6.02 -13.26 4.52
N PRO A 95 5.36 -14.27 5.12
CA PRO A 95 4.11 -14.81 4.60
C PRO A 95 2.90 -13.88 4.88
N PRO A 96 1.82 -14.04 4.08
CA PRO A 96 0.55 -13.33 4.27
C PRO A 96 -0.08 -13.57 5.66
N LEU A 97 -1.10 -12.82 6.08
CA LEU A 97 -1.80 -11.76 5.35
C LEU A 97 -1.10 -10.40 5.41
N HIS A 98 -1.20 -9.64 4.32
CA HIS A 98 -0.62 -8.32 4.17
C HIS A 98 -1.71 -7.26 3.98
N ILE A 99 -1.42 -6.04 4.41
CA ILE A 99 -2.23 -4.84 4.16
C ILE A 99 -1.31 -3.66 3.88
N LEU A 100 -1.81 -2.70 3.11
CA LEU A 100 -1.08 -1.51 2.72
C LEU A 100 -1.84 -0.27 3.18
N ALA A 101 -1.13 0.74 3.66
CA ALA A 101 -1.67 2.07 3.88
C ALA A 101 -0.86 3.09 3.08
N VAL A 102 -1.56 4.10 2.56
CA VAL A 102 -0.96 5.26 1.91
C VAL A 102 -1.25 6.47 2.80
N PRO A 103 -0.27 6.92 3.60
CA PRO A 103 -0.44 8.12 4.40
C PRO A 103 -0.50 9.37 3.52
N ALA A 104 -1.19 10.39 4.03
CA ALA A 104 -1.15 11.76 3.54
C ALA A 104 -0.08 12.53 4.35
N ASP A 105 -0.26 13.83 4.59
CA ASP A 105 0.66 14.56 5.47
C ASP A 105 0.65 13.94 6.86
N LEU A 106 1.84 13.57 7.34
CA LEU A 106 2.02 12.98 8.65
C LEU A 106 2.07 14.07 9.71
N HIS A 107 1.24 13.94 10.74
CA HIS A 107 1.43 14.67 11.98
C HIS A 107 2.80 14.30 12.59
N PRO A 108 3.49 15.21 13.32
CA PRO A 108 4.81 14.92 13.90
C PRO A 108 4.86 13.63 14.72
N MET A 109 3.79 13.35 15.47
CA MET A 109 3.70 12.11 16.25
C MET A 109 3.62 10.86 15.35
N GLU A 110 2.87 10.91 14.24
CA GLU A 110 2.76 9.79 13.30
C GLU A 110 4.11 9.50 12.64
N ARG A 111 4.83 10.56 12.26
CA ARG A 111 6.19 10.45 11.74
C ARG A 111 7.12 9.78 12.75
N GLU A 112 7.13 10.23 14.00
CA GLU A 112 7.95 9.65 15.07
C GLU A 112 7.67 8.15 15.26
N TYR A 113 6.39 7.75 15.21
CA TYR A 113 6.01 6.34 15.26
C TYR A 113 6.51 5.55 14.05
N LEU A 114 6.42 6.10 12.83
CA LEU A 114 6.89 5.41 11.64
C LEU A 114 8.43 5.31 11.60
N GLU A 115 9.15 6.33 12.05
CA GLU A 115 10.62 6.28 12.18
C GLU A 115 11.04 5.23 13.23
N THR A 116 10.36 5.21 14.38
CA THR A 116 10.71 4.31 15.50
C THR A 116 10.35 2.85 15.23
N PHE A 117 9.17 2.59 14.66
CA PHE A 117 8.62 1.22 14.56
C PHE A 117 8.56 0.67 13.14
N ALA A 118 8.57 1.54 12.12
CA ALA A 118 8.46 1.14 10.72
C ALA A 118 9.73 1.41 9.89
N GLY A 119 10.75 2.05 10.48
CA GLY A 119 12.02 2.33 9.80
C GLY A 119 11.88 3.32 8.64
N LEU A 120 10.97 4.29 8.77
CA LEU A 120 10.81 5.41 7.84
C LEU A 120 12.11 6.20 7.66
#